data_AF-A0A947KUU5-F1
#
_entry.id   AF-A0A947KUU5-F1
#
_cell.length_a   1.000
_cell.length_b   1.000
_cell.length_c   1.000
_cell.angle_alpha   90.00
_cell.angle_beta   90.00
_cell.angle_gamma   90.00
#
_symmetry.space_group_name_H-M   'P 1'
#
loop_
_entity.id
_entity.type
_entity.pdbx_description
1 polymer ?
#
loop_
_entity_poly.entity_id
_entity_poly.type
_entity_poly.pdbx_seq_one_letter_code
_entity_poly.pdbx_strand_id
1 'polypeptide(L)'
;MNIAKLTHELIFPHPDDANEDGIVAWGGDLNHSRLIRAYQNGIFPWYSKGDPIIWWSPNPRLIMELDDFKLSRSLKKSMKKFQYKFDTNFKEVMLHCASVPRDNQNGTWIQKEIIEAYEVLYGMGIAHSVESYYDGKLVGGLYGVVIGKVFCGESMFANKNDASKSAYAVLIKHLKNWGYDFIDCQVPTPHLKSLGAKEVSRKYFLERLHQVNMDEIQHIWQIKTSLLEK
;
A
#
# COMPACT_ATOMS: atom_id res chain seq x y z
N MET A 1 -19.07 18.59 -11.98
CA MET A 1 -18.56 18.97 -10.66
C MET A 1 -17.17 19.58 -10.85
N ASN A 2 -16.85 20.72 -10.24
CA ASN A 2 -15.52 21.34 -10.36
C ASN A 2 -14.59 20.68 -9.32
N ILE A 3 -13.60 19.89 -9.76
CA ILE A 3 -12.67 19.21 -8.86
C ILE A 3 -11.71 20.26 -8.27
N ALA A 4 -11.55 20.26 -6.95
CA ALA A 4 -10.73 21.25 -6.25
C ALA A 4 -9.25 21.18 -6.67
N LYS A 5 -8.64 22.35 -6.88
CA LYS A 5 -7.19 22.48 -7.06
C LYS A 5 -6.54 22.73 -5.70
N LEU A 6 -5.59 21.90 -5.29
CA LEU A 6 -4.86 22.10 -4.04
C LEU A 6 -3.93 23.32 -4.13
N THR A 7 -3.86 24.05 -3.01
CA THR A 7 -2.94 25.17 -2.81
C THR A 7 -1.69 24.69 -2.05
N HIS A 8 -0.82 25.62 -1.64
CA HIS A 8 0.31 25.31 -0.76
C HIS A 8 -0.09 24.87 0.65
N GLU A 9 -1.35 25.10 1.04
CA GLU A 9 -1.86 24.61 2.32
C GLU A 9 -1.98 23.07 2.30
N LEU A 10 -1.72 22.45 3.46
CA LEU A 10 -1.81 21.00 3.65
C LEU A 10 -3.26 20.54 3.91
N ILE A 11 -4.25 21.22 3.32
CA ILE A 11 -5.67 20.93 3.51
C ILE A 11 -6.18 20.18 2.29
N PHE A 12 -6.92 19.10 2.54
CA PHE A 12 -7.67 18.37 1.53
C PHE A 12 -9.17 18.65 1.69
N PRO A 13 -9.95 18.71 0.60
CA PRO A 13 -11.39 18.57 0.66
C PRO A 13 -11.79 17.28 1.38
N HIS A 14 -12.99 17.24 1.95
CA HIS A 14 -13.45 16.03 2.62
C HIS A 14 -13.61 14.91 1.58
N PRO A 15 -13.22 13.64 1.85
CA PRO A 15 -13.36 12.55 0.89
C PRO A 15 -14.79 12.30 0.38
N ASP A 16 -15.80 12.70 1.13
CA ASP A 16 -17.21 12.61 0.68
C ASP A 16 -17.56 13.63 -0.41
N ASP A 17 -16.74 14.68 -0.59
CA ASP A 17 -16.86 15.66 -1.68
C ASP A 17 -16.22 15.18 -2.99
N ALA A 18 -15.66 13.96 -3.00
CA ALA A 18 -15.09 13.39 -4.21
C ALA A 18 -16.16 13.19 -5.30
N ASN A 19 -15.75 13.29 -6.57
CA ASN A 19 -16.64 13.01 -7.69
C ASN A 19 -17.03 11.51 -7.74
N GLU A 20 -17.85 11.14 -8.74
CA GLU A 20 -18.34 9.76 -8.94
C GLU A 20 -17.20 8.73 -9.11
N ASP A 21 -16.08 9.14 -9.68
CA ASP A 21 -14.88 8.29 -9.85
C ASP A 21 -14.04 8.19 -8.57
N GLY A 22 -14.32 9.03 -7.57
CA GLY A 22 -13.56 9.12 -6.32
C GLY A 22 -12.40 10.11 -6.35
N ILE A 23 -12.31 11.01 -7.34
CA ILE A 23 -11.33 12.10 -7.36
C ILE A 23 -11.74 13.18 -6.36
N VAL A 24 -10.85 13.47 -5.42
CA VAL A 24 -11.03 14.50 -4.37
C VAL A 24 -10.47 15.84 -4.83
N ALA A 25 -9.27 15.84 -5.38
CA ALA A 25 -8.55 17.05 -5.76
C ALA A 25 -7.46 16.78 -6.81
N TRP A 26 -6.92 17.85 -7.39
CA TRP A 26 -5.73 17.80 -8.25
C TRP A 26 -4.72 18.90 -7.91
N GLY A 27 -3.47 18.73 -8.33
CA GLY A 27 -2.35 19.64 -8.06
C GLY A 27 -1.73 19.46 -6.68
N GLY A 28 -1.13 20.53 -6.16
CA GLY A 28 -0.28 20.49 -4.96
C GLY A 28 1.11 19.96 -5.27
N ASP A 29 1.65 19.14 -4.37
CA ASP A 29 3.00 18.58 -4.41
C ASP A 29 3.02 17.19 -3.75
N LEU A 30 4.16 16.50 -3.78
CA LEU A 30 4.36 15.24 -3.07
C LEU A 30 5.20 15.44 -1.79
N ASN A 31 5.07 16.60 -1.13
CA ASN A 31 5.76 16.81 0.14
C ASN A 31 5.29 15.75 1.16
N HIS A 32 6.22 15.20 1.94
CA HIS A 32 5.94 14.17 2.94
C HIS A 32 4.79 14.56 3.88
N SER A 33 4.70 15.82 4.30
CA SER A 33 3.63 16.30 5.19
C SER A 33 2.25 16.24 4.52
N ARG A 34 2.19 16.55 3.21
CA ARG A 34 0.95 16.44 2.43
C ARG A 34 0.57 14.99 2.22
N LEU A 35 1.52 14.11 1.91
CA LEU A 35 1.28 12.67 1.74
C LEU A 35 0.73 12.05 3.03
N ILE A 36 1.38 12.29 4.17
CA ILE A 36 0.92 11.80 5.47
C ILE A 36 -0.51 12.29 5.73
N ARG A 37 -0.77 13.58 5.48
CA ARG A 37 -2.11 14.16 5.64
C ARG A 37 -3.14 13.52 4.72
N ALA A 38 -2.78 13.25 3.46
CA ALA A 38 -3.65 12.56 2.51
C ALA A 38 -4.04 11.18 3.07
N TYR A 39 -3.07 10.35 3.45
CA TYR A 39 -3.34 9.01 3.97
C TYR A 39 -4.15 9.04 5.27
N GLN A 40 -3.88 9.99 6.18
CA GLN A 40 -4.69 10.17 7.39
C GLN A 40 -6.17 10.46 7.11
N ASN A 41 -6.47 11.08 5.96
CA ASN A 41 -7.84 11.35 5.50
C ASN A 41 -8.35 10.29 4.51
N GLY A 42 -7.65 9.16 4.33
CA GLY A 42 -8.08 8.12 3.40
C GLY A 42 -7.92 8.49 1.93
N ILE A 43 -6.99 9.39 1.62
CA ILE A 43 -6.70 9.91 0.28
C ILE A 43 -5.29 9.44 -0.15
N PHE A 44 -5.12 9.09 -1.42
CA PHE A 44 -3.81 8.71 -1.98
C PHE A 44 -3.57 9.35 -3.36
N PRO A 45 -2.31 9.63 -3.73
CA PRO A 45 -1.99 10.15 -5.06
C PRO A 45 -1.98 9.03 -6.09
N TRP A 46 -2.58 9.27 -7.25
CA TRP A 46 -2.50 8.33 -8.38
C TRP A 46 -2.75 9.06 -9.70
N TYR A 47 -1.77 9.11 -10.59
CA TYR A 47 -1.84 9.88 -11.84
C TYR A 47 -0.86 9.33 -12.88
N SER A 48 -1.13 9.59 -14.16
CA SER A 48 -0.27 9.11 -15.25
C SER A 48 0.86 10.10 -15.53
N LYS A 49 1.86 9.66 -16.29
CA LYS A 49 2.94 10.54 -16.75
C LYS A 49 2.37 11.66 -17.61
N GLY A 50 2.67 12.90 -17.23
CA GLY A 50 2.20 14.11 -17.92
C GLY A 50 0.89 14.68 -17.36
N ASP A 51 0.17 13.93 -16.53
CA ASP A 51 -0.98 14.45 -15.79
C ASP A 51 -0.51 15.28 -14.58
N PRO A 52 -1.31 16.26 -14.12
CA PRO A 52 -1.10 16.83 -12.79
C PRO A 52 -1.24 15.73 -11.72
N ILE A 53 -0.73 15.98 -10.51
CA ILE A 53 -1.01 15.11 -9.37
C ILE A 53 -2.53 15.04 -9.15
N ILE A 54 -3.09 13.83 -9.04
CA ILE A 54 -4.52 13.59 -8.76
C ILE A 54 -4.63 12.80 -7.46
N TRP A 55 -5.58 13.19 -6.63
CA TRP A 55 -5.80 12.65 -5.29
C TRP A 55 -7.15 11.95 -5.20
N TRP A 56 -7.14 10.70 -4.75
CA TRP A 56 -8.28 9.80 -4.84
C TRP A 56 -8.75 9.31 -3.47
N SER A 57 -10.07 9.13 -3.34
CA SER A 57 -10.73 8.36 -2.28
C SER A 57 -11.93 7.62 -2.89
N PRO A 58 -11.73 6.43 -3.49
CA PRO A 58 -12.77 5.70 -4.22
C PRO A 58 -13.88 5.18 -3.30
N ASN A 59 -15.05 4.99 -3.89
CA ASN A 59 -16.20 4.32 -3.28
C ASN A 59 -16.79 3.32 -4.30
N PRO A 60 -16.72 2.00 -4.06
CA PRO A 60 -16.22 1.34 -2.86
C PRO A 60 -14.69 1.41 -2.68
N ARG A 61 -14.23 1.17 -1.45
CA ARG A 61 -12.82 1.01 -1.09
C ARG A 61 -12.51 -0.46 -0.85
N LEU A 62 -11.37 -0.96 -1.30
CA LEU A 62 -10.94 -2.33 -1.04
C LEU A 62 -10.09 -2.40 0.23
N ILE A 63 -10.45 -3.30 1.15
CA ILE A 63 -9.65 -3.59 2.36
C ILE A 63 -9.36 -5.08 2.48
N MET A 64 -8.30 -5.42 3.21
CA MET A 64 -8.03 -6.77 3.68
C MET A 64 -8.05 -6.78 5.20
N GLU A 65 -9.05 -7.44 5.79
CA GLU A 65 -8.96 -7.81 7.21
C GLU A 65 -7.86 -8.85 7.36
N LEU A 66 -7.04 -8.68 8.39
CA LEU A 66 -5.91 -9.58 8.57
C LEU A 66 -6.35 -11.02 8.91
N ASP A 67 -7.54 -11.19 9.48
CA ASP A 67 -8.16 -12.50 9.75
C ASP A 67 -8.83 -13.15 8.54
N ASP A 68 -9.22 -12.35 7.53
CA ASP A 68 -9.92 -12.86 6.34
C ASP A 68 -8.96 -13.40 5.26
N PHE A 69 -7.64 -13.24 5.46
CA PHE A 69 -6.64 -13.65 4.48
C PHE A 69 -6.66 -15.15 4.20
N LYS A 70 -6.90 -15.49 2.92
CA LYS A 70 -7.02 -16.86 2.44
C LYS A 70 -5.65 -17.44 2.08
N LEU A 71 -4.93 -17.93 3.10
CA LEU A 71 -3.69 -18.65 2.90
C LEU A 71 -3.94 -20.07 2.35
N SER A 72 -3.87 -20.23 1.02
CA SER A 72 -4.03 -21.53 0.39
C SER A 72 -2.89 -22.51 0.75
N ARG A 73 -3.18 -23.82 0.69
CA ARG A 73 -2.16 -24.86 0.93
C ARG A 73 -0.97 -24.77 -0.03
N SER A 74 -1.24 -24.44 -1.30
CA SER A 74 -0.20 -24.28 -2.32
C SER A 74 0.67 -23.06 -2.04
N LEU A 75 0.07 -21.94 -1.62
CA LEU A 75 0.82 -20.74 -1.24
C LEU A 75 1.70 -21.02 -0.02
N LYS A 76 1.16 -21.68 1.02
CA LYS A 76 1.95 -22.10 2.21
C LYS A 76 3.16 -22.95 1.83
N LYS A 77 3.04 -23.83 0.83
CA LYS A 77 4.18 -24.61 0.30
C LYS A 77 5.16 -23.72 -0.47
N SER A 78 4.66 -22.79 -1.28
CA SER A 78 5.49 -21.87 -2.05
C SER A 78 6.31 -20.93 -1.16
N MET A 79 5.74 -20.50 -0.04
CA MET A 79 6.42 -19.60 0.92
C MET A 79 7.77 -20.15 1.41
N LYS A 80 7.94 -21.48 1.48
CA LYS A 80 9.18 -22.13 1.93
C LYS A 80 10.35 -21.99 0.94
N LYS A 81 10.09 -21.55 -0.29
CA LYS A 81 11.10 -21.41 -1.34
C LYS A 81 11.87 -20.09 -1.25
N PHE A 82 11.35 -19.12 -0.49
CA PHE A 82 11.88 -17.76 -0.47
C PHE A 82 12.46 -17.42 0.90
N GLN A 83 13.46 -16.54 0.89
CA GLN A 83 13.90 -15.81 2.07
C GLN A 83 13.19 -14.45 2.12
N TYR A 84 12.80 -14.00 3.29
CA TYR A 84 12.09 -12.73 3.44
C TYR A 84 12.93 -11.72 4.20
N LYS A 85 12.81 -10.45 3.79
CA LYS A 85 13.40 -9.30 4.48
C LYS A 85 12.39 -8.16 4.49
N PHE A 86 12.50 -7.31 5.50
CA PHE A 86 11.78 -6.03 5.56
C PHE A 86 12.81 -4.91 5.51
N ASP A 87 12.48 -3.82 4.82
CA ASP A 87 13.25 -2.57 4.84
C ASP A 87 14.75 -2.74 4.54
N THR A 88 15.12 -3.63 3.61
CA THR A 88 16.54 -3.76 3.20
C THR A 88 16.81 -3.23 1.81
N ASN A 89 15.79 -3.15 0.95
CA ASN A 89 15.91 -2.70 -0.44
C ASN A 89 14.65 -1.94 -0.91
N PHE A 90 14.16 -0.99 -0.10
CA PHE A 90 12.92 -0.24 -0.36
C PHE A 90 12.85 0.39 -1.77
N LYS A 91 13.88 1.15 -2.16
CA LYS A 91 13.96 1.78 -3.49
C LYS A 91 13.89 0.75 -4.62
N GLU A 92 14.60 -0.37 -4.48
CA GLU A 92 14.64 -1.42 -5.50
C GLU A 92 13.27 -2.09 -5.65
N VAL A 93 12.54 -2.29 -4.55
CA VAL A 93 11.16 -2.78 -4.57
C VAL A 93 10.25 -1.81 -5.35
N MET A 94 10.37 -0.50 -5.12
CA MET A 94 9.61 0.51 -5.87
C MET A 94 9.98 0.53 -7.36
N LEU A 95 11.27 0.45 -7.70
CA LEU A 95 11.74 0.40 -9.10
C LEU A 95 11.19 -0.83 -9.83
N HIS A 96 11.20 -2.00 -9.18
CA HIS A 96 10.58 -3.18 -9.73
C HIS A 96 9.06 -3.02 -9.89
N CYS A 97 8.35 -2.46 -8.90
CA CYS A 97 6.93 -2.14 -9.02
C CYS A 97 6.63 -1.20 -10.20
N ALA A 98 7.51 -0.22 -10.44
CA ALA A 98 7.42 0.71 -11.55
C ALA A 98 7.68 0.07 -12.92
N SER A 99 8.27 -1.13 -12.97
CA SER A 99 8.53 -1.88 -14.21
C SER A 99 7.43 -2.88 -14.59
N VAL A 100 6.49 -3.16 -13.68
CA VAL A 100 5.40 -4.12 -13.92
C VAL A 100 4.40 -3.52 -14.93
N PRO A 101 4.19 -4.15 -16.10
CA PRO A 101 3.15 -3.72 -17.03
C PRO A 101 1.78 -3.86 -16.35
N ARG A 102 0.93 -2.84 -16.49
CA ARG A 102 -0.46 -2.90 -16.01
C ARG A 102 -1.38 -2.81 -17.22
N ASP A 103 -2.33 -3.75 -17.31
CA ASP A 103 -3.30 -3.79 -18.39
C ASP A 103 -3.99 -2.43 -18.52
N ASN A 104 -4.13 -1.93 -19.75
CA ASN A 104 -4.70 -0.62 -20.09
C ASN A 104 -3.95 0.61 -19.55
N GLN A 105 -2.67 0.50 -19.15
CA GLN A 105 -1.84 1.66 -18.82
C GLN A 105 -0.62 1.76 -19.74
N ASN A 106 -0.43 2.92 -20.37
CA ASN A 106 0.80 3.26 -21.09
C ASN A 106 1.90 3.62 -20.09
N GLY A 107 2.43 2.60 -19.41
CA GLY A 107 3.46 2.75 -18.36
C GLY A 107 2.88 2.66 -16.95
N THR A 108 3.72 2.89 -15.94
CA THR A 108 3.31 2.88 -14.53
C THR A 108 3.19 4.30 -14.00
N TRP A 109 2.28 4.49 -13.04
CA TRP A 109 2.13 5.75 -12.30
C TRP A 109 3.29 6.03 -11.34
N ILE A 110 4.13 5.02 -11.06
CA ILE A 110 5.28 5.10 -10.15
C ILE A 110 6.44 5.78 -10.88
N GLN A 111 6.35 7.10 -10.95
CA GLN A 111 7.33 7.97 -11.58
C GLN A 111 8.48 8.29 -10.60
N LYS A 112 9.52 8.95 -11.11
CA LYS A 112 10.70 9.32 -10.31
C LYS A 112 10.32 10.13 -9.08
N GLU A 113 9.39 11.09 -9.21
CA GLU A 113 8.97 11.95 -8.10
C GLU A 113 8.19 11.18 -7.02
N ILE A 114 7.44 10.13 -7.41
CA ILE A 114 6.78 9.21 -6.47
C ILE A 114 7.83 8.41 -5.70
N ILE A 115 8.85 7.88 -6.39
CA ILE A 115 9.93 7.13 -5.73
C ILE A 115 10.65 8.01 -4.71
N GLU A 116 11.04 9.23 -5.11
CA GLU A 116 11.72 10.17 -4.23
C GLU A 116 10.87 10.54 -3.00
N ALA A 117 9.57 10.81 -3.20
CA ALA A 117 8.68 11.16 -2.10
C ALA A 117 8.48 10.01 -1.11
N TYR A 118 8.38 8.77 -1.59
CA TYR A 118 8.20 7.61 -0.72
C TYR A 118 9.52 7.13 -0.10
N GLU A 119 10.68 7.40 -0.72
CA GLU A 119 11.99 7.24 -0.07
C GLU A 119 12.13 8.18 1.14
N VAL A 120 11.58 9.40 1.07
CA VAL A 120 11.51 10.29 2.24
C VAL A 120 10.63 9.69 3.32
N LEU A 121 9.43 9.18 2.97
CA LEU A 121 8.56 8.50 3.95
C LEU A 121 9.22 7.25 4.56
N TYR A 122 9.99 6.51 3.77
CA TYR A 122 10.78 5.38 4.26
C TYR A 122 11.85 5.82 5.26
N GLY A 123 12.59 6.89 4.94
CA GLY A 123 13.58 7.48 5.86
C GLY A 123 12.97 8.02 7.16
N MET A 124 11.67 8.35 7.15
CA MET A 124 10.89 8.74 8.33
C MET A 124 10.32 7.55 9.12
N GLY A 125 10.51 6.30 8.66
CA GLY A 125 9.92 5.11 9.26
C GLY A 125 8.40 5.01 9.07
N ILE A 126 7.87 5.62 8.00
CA ILE A 126 6.45 5.66 7.66
C ILE A 126 6.13 4.75 6.48
N ALA A 127 7.02 4.68 5.49
CA ALA A 127 6.89 3.71 4.39
C ALA A 127 7.79 2.50 4.63
N HIS A 128 7.33 1.32 4.23
CA HIS A 128 8.03 0.05 4.47
C HIS A 128 7.95 -0.87 3.26
N SER A 129 8.99 -1.70 3.08
CA SER A 129 9.05 -2.73 2.05
C SER A 129 9.06 -4.14 2.64
N VAL A 130 8.44 -5.07 1.91
CA VAL A 130 8.55 -6.50 2.16
C VAL A 130 9.10 -7.19 0.93
N GLU A 131 10.17 -7.93 1.11
CA GLU A 131 11.01 -8.43 0.03
C GLU A 131 11.07 -9.96 0.06
N SER A 132 10.95 -10.58 -1.11
CA SER A 132 11.12 -12.02 -1.32
C SER A 132 12.35 -12.30 -2.16
N TYR A 133 13.28 -13.06 -1.59
CA TYR A 133 14.53 -13.47 -2.21
C TYR A 133 14.52 -14.94 -2.60
N TYR A 134 15.09 -15.25 -3.76
CA TYR A 134 15.34 -16.61 -4.22
C TYR A 134 16.77 -16.67 -4.78
N ASP A 135 17.59 -17.59 -4.28
CA ASP A 135 19.02 -17.70 -4.61
C ASP A 135 19.77 -16.36 -4.51
N GLY A 136 19.51 -15.62 -3.43
CA GLY A 136 20.12 -14.30 -3.16
C GLY A 136 19.60 -13.14 -4.00
N LYS A 137 18.68 -13.37 -4.94
CA LYS A 137 18.11 -12.34 -5.82
C LYS A 137 16.74 -11.88 -5.34
N LEU A 138 16.48 -10.59 -5.40
CA LEU A 138 15.15 -10.02 -5.16
C LEU A 138 14.22 -10.43 -6.32
N VAL A 139 13.19 -11.23 -6.03
CA VAL A 139 12.30 -11.81 -7.06
C VAL A 139 10.83 -11.47 -6.86
N GLY A 140 10.51 -10.73 -5.82
CA GLY A 140 9.19 -10.17 -5.60
C GLY A 140 9.15 -9.36 -4.32
N GLY A 141 8.09 -8.61 -4.14
CA GLY A 141 7.92 -7.77 -2.97
C GLY A 141 6.77 -6.81 -3.11
N LEU A 142 6.58 -6.00 -2.09
CA LEU A 142 5.60 -4.93 -2.03
C LEU A 142 6.11 -3.81 -1.14
N TYR A 143 5.54 -2.63 -1.30
CA TYR A 143 5.74 -1.53 -0.36
C TYR A 143 4.40 -0.90 0.03
N GLY A 144 4.41 -0.17 1.13
CA GLY A 144 3.24 0.55 1.62
C GLY A 144 3.59 1.61 2.64
N VAL A 145 2.56 2.33 3.07
CA VAL A 145 2.64 3.41 4.06
C VAL A 145 1.86 3.00 5.31
N VAL A 146 2.43 3.23 6.49
CA VAL A 146 1.77 3.01 7.78
C VAL A 146 1.14 4.29 8.27
N ILE A 147 -0.12 4.21 8.66
CA ILE A 147 -0.84 5.27 9.37
C ILE A 147 -1.54 4.66 10.57
N GLY A 148 -1.00 4.92 11.75
CA GLY A 148 -1.41 4.28 13.00
C GLY A 148 -1.44 2.75 12.88
N LYS A 149 -2.62 2.14 13.05
CA LYS A 149 -2.82 0.69 12.88
C LYS A 149 -3.20 0.22 11.48
N VAL A 150 -3.10 1.06 10.46
CA VAL A 150 -3.41 0.72 9.06
C VAL A 150 -2.14 0.64 8.24
N PHE A 151 -2.02 -0.42 7.44
CA PHE A 151 -1.01 -0.49 6.38
C PHE A 151 -1.67 -0.24 5.03
N CYS A 152 -1.32 0.86 4.38
CA CYS A 152 -1.78 1.23 3.04
C CYS A 152 -0.85 0.59 2.01
N GLY A 153 -1.27 -0.51 1.38
CA GLY A 153 -0.44 -1.25 0.42
C GLY A 153 -0.43 -0.55 -0.94
N GLU A 154 0.73 -0.12 -1.44
CA GLU A 154 0.78 0.76 -2.62
C GLU A 154 0.93 -0.03 -3.92
N SER A 155 1.90 -0.92 -3.96
CA SER A 155 2.14 -1.77 -5.12
C SER A 155 2.94 -3.00 -4.72
N MET A 156 2.89 -4.00 -5.59
CA MET A 156 3.68 -5.22 -5.49
C MET A 156 4.20 -5.63 -6.86
N PHE A 157 5.25 -6.44 -6.87
CA PHE A 157 5.82 -7.02 -8.08
C PHE A 157 6.25 -8.47 -7.83
N ALA A 158 6.28 -9.26 -8.90
CA ALA A 158 6.80 -10.63 -8.85
C ALA A 158 7.48 -11.00 -10.17
N ASN A 159 8.77 -11.31 -10.08
CA ASN A 159 9.57 -11.90 -11.17
C ASN A 159 9.63 -13.43 -11.05
N LYS A 160 9.12 -13.99 -9.95
CA LYS A 160 8.95 -15.43 -9.72
C LYS A 160 7.56 -15.72 -9.19
N ASN A 161 6.96 -16.81 -9.68
CA ASN A 161 5.62 -17.23 -9.26
C ASN A 161 5.49 -17.31 -7.74
N ASP A 162 4.40 -16.76 -7.23
CA ASP A 162 4.05 -16.63 -5.80
C ASP A 162 4.97 -15.73 -4.96
N ALA A 163 5.99 -15.08 -5.51
CA ALA A 163 6.91 -14.25 -4.70
C ALA A 163 6.17 -13.09 -3.99
N SER A 164 5.43 -12.25 -4.72
CA SER A 164 4.65 -11.14 -4.12
C SER A 164 3.57 -11.65 -3.15
N LYS A 165 2.84 -12.70 -3.52
CA LYS A 165 1.81 -13.31 -2.64
C LYS A 165 2.42 -13.85 -1.35
N SER A 166 3.63 -14.40 -1.43
CA SER A 166 4.34 -14.92 -0.26
C SER A 166 4.82 -13.78 0.62
N ALA A 167 5.39 -12.72 0.05
CA ALA A 167 5.68 -11.47 0.77
C ALA A 167 4.44 -10.90 1.48
N TYR A 168 3.29 -10.85 0.78
CA TYR A 168 2.03 -10.36 1.35
C TYR A 168 1.51 -11.25 2.50
N ALA A 169 1.61 -12.57 2.36
CA ALA A 169 1.28 -13.50 3.44
C ALA A 169 2.19 -13.30 4.66
N VAL A 170 3.49 -13.07 4.45
CA VAL A 170 4.44 -12.77 5.52
C VAL A 170 4.12 -11.44 6.20
N LEU A 171 3.83 -10.39 5.42
CA LEU A 171 3.38 -9.10 5.94
C LEU A 171 2.18 -9.27 6.87
N ILE A 172 1.11 -9.92 6.41
CA ILE A 172 -0.12 -10.10 7.18
C ILE A 172 0.16 -10.80 8.52
N LYS A 173 0.98 -11.85 8.54
CA LYS A 173 1.36 -12.50 9.80
C LYS A 173 2.04 -11.54 10.79
N HIS A 174 2.91 -10.66 10.30
CA HIS A 174 3.61 -9.69 11.13
C HIS A 174 2.68 -8.59 11.61
N LEU A 175 1.88 -8.01 10.70
CA LEU A 175 0.86 -7.01 11.03
C LEU A 175 -0.08 -7.49 12.14
N LYS A 176 -0.57 -8.75 12.05
CA LYS A 176 -1.39 -9.37 13.10
C LYS A 176 -0.66 -9.46 14.42
N ASN A 177 0.58 -9.95 14.39
CA ASN A 177 1.40 -10.07 15.60
C ASN A 177 1.69 -8.70 16.24
N TRP A 178 1.81 -7.65 15.44
CA TRP A 178 2.08 -6.29 15.91
C TRP A 178 0.81 -5.53 16.31
N GLY A 179 -0.38 -6.06 16.04
CA GLY A 179 -1.64 -5.44 16.45
C GLY A 179 -2.13 -4.37 15.47
N TYR A 180 -1.78 -4.47 14.19
CA TYR A 180 -2.45 -3.71 13.14
C TYR A 180 -3.91 -4.15 12.99
N ASP A 181 -4.74 -3.24 12.49
CA ASP A 181 -6.17 -3.45 12.33
C ASP A 181 -6.47 -4.08 10.95
N PHE A 182 -6.13 -3.39 9.86
CA PHE A 182 -6.37 -3.86 8.50
C PHE A 182 -5.37 -3.30 7.49
N ILE A 183 -5.39 -3.83 6.26
CA ILE A 183 -4.65 -3.30 5.11
C ILE A 183 -5.62 -2.54 4.19
N ASP A 184 -5.32 -1.29 3.89
CA ASP A 184 -5.96 -0.56 2.79
C ASP A 184 -5.36 -1.03 1.47
N CYS A 185 -6.22 -1.53 0.58
CA CYS A 185 -5.87 -2.03 -0.74
C CYS A 185 -6.39 -1.11 -1.87
N GLN A 186 -6.89 0.07 -1.50
CA GLN A 186 -7.41 1.12 -2.38
C GLN A 186 -8.47 0.63 -3.37
N VAL A 187 -8.04 0.25 -4.57
CA VAL A 187 -8.91 -0.05 -5.70
C VAL A 187 -9.15 -1.56 -5.80
N PRO A 188 -10.39 -2.01 -6.06
CA PRO A 188 -10.71 -3.41 -6.22
C PRO A 188 -9.88 -4.12 -7.31
N THR A 189 -9.26 -5.24 -6.96
CA THR A 189 -8.62 -6.13 -7.94
C THR A 189 -9.10 -7.57 -7.76
N PRO A 190 -9.34 -8.33 -8.86
CA PRO A 190 -9.68 -9.75 -8.75
C PRO A 190 -8.62 -10.55 -7.98
N HIS A 191 -7.35 -10.16 -8.12
CA HIS A 191 -6.23 -10.78 -7.42
C HIS A 191 -6.39 -10.68 -5.90
N LEU A 192 -6.54 -9.47 -5.34
CA LEU A 192 -6.66 -9.29 -3.90
C LEU A 192 -7.98 -9.85 -3.34
N LYS A 193 -9.07 -9.76 -4.10
CA LYS A 193 -10.35 -10.42 -3.73
C LYS A 193 -10.20 -11.93 -3.59
N SER A 194 -9.44 -12.58 -4.48
CA SER A 194 -9.16 -14.02 -4.39
C SER A 194 -8.39 -14.39 -3.12
N LEU A 195 -7.63 -13.44 -2.55
CA LEU A 195 -6.87 -13.58 -1.31
C LEU A 195 -7.69 -13.24 -0.04
N GLY A 196 -8.94 -12.80 -0.18
CA GLY A 196 -9.82 -12.47 0.94
C GLY A 196 -10.18 -10.99 1.07
N ALA A 197 -9.66 -10.11 0.22
CA ALA A 197 -9.98 -8.69 0.29
C ALA A 197 -11.46 -8.45 -0.07
N LYS A 198 -12.07 -7.47 0.59
CA LYS A 198 -13.48 -7.14 0.43
C LYS A 198 -13.67 -5.65 0.15
N GLU A 199 -14.69 -5.37 -0.65
CA GLU A 199 -15.15 -4.00 -0.88
C GLU A 199 -15.99 -3.55 0.29
N VAL A 200 -15.73 -2.33 0.75
CA VAL A 200 -16.52 -1.62 1.77
C VAL A 200 -16.89 -0.25 1.24
N SER A 201 -17.92 0.36 1.81
CA SER A 201 -18.23 1.76 1.48
C SER A 201 -17.09 2.66 1.93
N ARG A 202 -16.85 3.76 1.21
CA ARG A 202 -15.89 4.80 1.62
C ARG A 202 -16.17 5.29 3.03
N LYS A 203 -17.44 5.50 3.38
CA LYS A 203 -17.86 5.90 4.73
C LYS A 203 -17.37 4.92 5.80
N TYR A 204 -17.60 3.62 5.62
CA TYR A 204 -17.15 2.59 6.57
C TYR A 204 -15.61 2.56 6.69
N PHE A 205 -14.91 2.68 5.55
CA PHE A 205 -13.45 2.75 5.55
C PHE A 205 -12.93 3.96 6.34
N LEU A 206 -13.47 5.17 6.11
CA LEU A 206 -13.04 6.38 6.79
C LEU A 206 -13.35 6.33 8.29
N GLU A 207 -14.52 5.82 8.68
CA GLU A 207 -14.88 5.61 10.08
C GLU A 207 -13.86 4.71 10.79
N ARG A 208 -13.45 3.60 10.17
CA ARG A 208 -12.42 2.71 10.74
C ARG A 208 -11.03 3.33 10.74
N LEU A 209 -10.63 3.97 9.64
CA LEU A 209 -9.34 4.64 9.54
C LEU A 209 -9.19 5.69 10.65
N HIS A 210 -10.17 6.56 10.85
CA HIS A 210 -10.11 7.62 11.86
C HIS A 210 -10.12 7.11 13.30
N GLN A 211 -10.57 5.88 13.55
CA GLN A 211 -10.48 5.27 14.88
C GLN A 211 -9.05 4.88 15.26
N VAL A 212 -8.20 4.56 14.27
CA VAL A 212 -6.90 3.92 14.54
C VAL A 212 -5.71 4.62 13.86
N ASN A 213 -5.93 5.67 13.05
CA ASN A 213 -4.87 6.37 12.29
C ASN A 213 -3.92 7.20 13.16
N MET A 214 -4.27 7.46 14.42
CA MET A 214 -3.44 8.16 15.42
C MET A 214 -2.87 7.24 16.49
N ASP A 215 -3.19 5.94 16.44
CA ASP A 215 -2.71 4.97 17.41
C ASP A 215 -1.23 4.65 17.18
N GLU A 216 -0.43 4.64 18.24
CA GLU A 216 0.97 4.19 18.16
C GLU A 216 1.07 2.67 18.31
N ILE A 217 1.83 2.03 17.41
CA ILE A 217 2.25 0.63 17.58
C ILE A 217 3.76 0.60 17.79
N GLN A 218 4.18 0.14 18.96
CA GLN A 218 5.60 -0.08 19.24
C GLN A 218 6.03 -1.44 18.71
N HIS A 219 6.71 -1.43 17.57
CA HIS A 219 7.38 -2.61 17.04
C HIS A 219 8.59 -2.19 16.18
N ILE A 220 9.34 -3.19 15.73
CA ILE A 220 10.47 -2.99 14.82
C ILE A 220 10.10 -3.71 13.52
N TRP A 221 10.26 -3.02 12.39
CA TRP A 221 10.09 -3.57 11.05
C TRP A 221 11.21 -4.56 10.69
N GLN A 222 11.20 -5.70 11.37
CA GLN A 222 12.12 -6.81 11.18
C GLN A 222 11.35 -8.12 11.14
N ILE A 223 11.85 -9.03 10.30
CA ILE A 223 11.29 -10.38 10.19
C ILE A 223 11.49 -11.14 11.49
N LYS A 224 10.38 -11.63 12.06
CA LYS A 224 10.37 -12.62 13.13
C LYS A 224 10.29 -14.01 12.51
N THR A 225 11.41 -14.73 12.49
CA THR A 225 11.51 -16.09 11.92
C THR A 225 10.50 -17.06 12.52
N SER A 226 10.15 -16.91 13.80
CA SER A 226 9.12 -17.70 14.49
C SER A 226 7.72 -17.59 13.87
N LEU A 227 7.43 -16.52 13.11
CA LEU A 227 6.17 -16.36 12.37
C LEU A 227 6.19 -17.04 10.99
N LEU A 228 7.37 -17.42 10.48
CA LEU A 228 7.51 -18.11 9.20
C LEU A 228 7.31 -19.63 9.32
N GLU A 229 7.57 -20.19 10.50
CA GLU A 229 7.57 -21.64 10.75
C GLU A 229 6.19 -22.25 11.04
N LYS A 230 5.19 -21.42 11.36
CA LYS A 230 3.80 -21.83 11.67
C LYS A 230 2.85 -21.63 10.47
#